data_AF-B1BSC5-F1
#
_entry.id   AF-B1BSC5-F1
#
_cell.length_a   1.000
_cell.length_b   1.000
_cell.length_c   1.000
_cell.angle_alpha   90.00
_cell.angle_beta   90.00
_cell.angle_gamma   90.00
#
_symmetry.space_group_name_H-M   'P 1'
#
loop_
_entity.id
_entity.type
_entity.pdbx_description
1 polymer ?
#
loop_
_entity_poly.entity_id
_entity_poly.type
_entity_poly.pdbx_seq_one_letter_code
_entity_poly.pdbx_strand_id
1 'polypeptide(L)'
;MGSCASCANKDKCSSASKDGGCSSSVPAKLGTNYGNIKNVIGVISGKGGVGKSTVTGILATQLAKKGYKVGVLDADITGPSMPRFFGINEKRADIVAMDSEGKQVKFVPVKTELGIKVISMNLLMEVEDDPVIWRGPMVTGVLNQMFKDTDWEELDYLLIDMPPGTSDITLTVMQTFPIKELVIVSTPQDMVSMIVKKLVTMAHKMNVCVRGVVENMAYIECECGKKMRVFSKKSSEEHAEYLGLPLIGELPINLDLTEALENGKAEEYVAENPLYSLIFEGLY
;
A
#
# COMPACT_ATOMS: atom_id res chain seq x y z
N MET A 1 8.49 51.43 -20.58
CA MET A 1 8.52 52.12 -19.27
C MET A 1 7.12 52.04 -18.67
N GLY A 2 6.88 51.09 -17.77
CA GLY A 2 5.69 50.99 -16.94
C GLY A 2 6.15 50.91 -15.49
N SER A 3 5.74 51.85 -14.65
CA SER A 3 6.29 52.06 -13.32
C SER A 3 5.75 51.04 -12.31
N CYS A 4 6.67 50.38 -11.61
CA CYS A 4 6.39 49.41 -10.55
C CYS A 4 6.33 50.13 -9.18
N ALA A 5 5.33 51.00 -9.00
CA ALA A 5 5.30 51.96 -7.88
C ALA A 5 4.36 51.59 -6.70
N SER A 6 3.89 50.35 -6.55
CA SER A 6 3.06 49.99 -5.39
C SER A 6 3.26 48.59 -4.78
N CYS A 7 4.36 47.89 -5.07
CA CYS A 7 4.65 46.63 -4.37
C CYS A 7 5.53 46.86 -3.13
N ALA A 8 4.93 46.73 -1.95
CA ALA A 8 5.57 46.82 -0.64
C ALA A 8 6.23 45.48 -0.22
N ASN A 9 7.14 44.95 -1.03
CA ASN A 9 8.03 43.87 -0.59
C ASN A 9 9.29 43.82 -1.47
N LYS A 10 10.31 44.61 -1.12
CA LYS A 10 11.53 44.78 -1.90
C LYS A 10 12.65 43.78 -1.58
N ASP A 11 12.46 42.85 -0.64
CA ASP A 11 13.58 42.05 -0.09
C ASP A 11 13.51 40.53 -0.35
N LYS A 12 12.70 40.05 -1.29
CA LYS A 12 12.71 38.62 -1.68
C LYS A 12 12.63 38.41 -3.18
N CYS A 13 13.64 38.88 -3.89
CA CYS A 13 13.90 38.45 -5.27
C CYS A 13 15.38 38.09 -5.39
N SER A 14 15.71 36.85 -5.00
CA SER A 14 16.95 36.21 -5.41
C SER A 14 16.62 35.00 -6.30
N SER A 15 17.29 35.03 -7.44
CA SER A 15 17.36 34.09 -8.55
C SER A 15 17.14 32.61 -8.25
N ALA A 16 16.41 31.97 -9.17
CA ALA A 16 16.21 30.54 -9.30
C ALA A 16 17.51 29.71 -9.20
N SER A 17 17.48 28.69 -8.36
CA SER A 17 18.31 27.49 -8.46
C SER A 17 17.43 26.33 -8.94
N LYS A 18 17.85 25.71 -10.03
CA LYS A 18 17.32 24.43 -10.51
C LYS A 18 17.91 23.34 -9.63
N ASP A 19 17.16 22.90 -8.63
CA ASP A 19 17.25 21.56 -8.04
C ASP A 19 15.94 21.32 -7.28
N GLY A 20 15.24 20.23 -7.60
CA GLY A 20 13.88 19.91 -7.14
C GLY A 20 13.81 19.50 -5.66
N GLY A 21 14.23 20.38 -4.76
CA GLY A 21 14.10 20.20 -3.32
C GLY A 21 12.70 20.60 -2.84
N CYS A 22 11.89 19.61 -2.45
CA CYS A 22 10.66 19.85 -1.69
C CYS A 22 11.03 20.46 -0.33
N SER A 23 10.88 21.77 -0.16
CA SER A 23 10.82 22.41 1.15
C SER A 23 9.50 23.15 1.34
N SER A 24 8.60 22.54 2.09
CA SER A 24 7.57 23.25 2.85
C SER A 24 7.31 22.44 4.11
N SER A 25 7.11 23.12 5.23
CA SER A 25 6.89 22.56 6.56
C SER A 25 5.74 21.55 6.58
N VAL A 26 6.08 20.27 6.47
CA VAL A 26 5.16 19.14 6.61
C VAL A 26 4.94 18.90 8.11
N PRO A 27 3.70 18.70 8.59
CA PRO A 27 3.48 18.23 9.96
C PRO A 27 4.32 16.98 10.23
N ALA A 28 4.86 16.86 11.45
CA ALA A 28 5.72 15.75 11.81
C ALA A 28 4.98 14.42 11.55
N LYS A 29 5.56 13.58 10.69
CA LYS A 29 5.00 12.28 10.35
C LYS A 29 5.01 11.36 11.58
N LEU A 30 4.11 10.39 11.59
CA LEU A 30 3.96 9.43 12.69
C LEU A 30 5.24 8.62 12.91
N GLY A 31 5.67 8.50 14.16
CA GLY A 31 6.68 7.53 14.59
C GLY A 31 6.03 6.28 15.19
N THR A 32 6.80 5.20 15.32
CA THR A 32 6.42 3.99 16.05
C THR A 32 6.82 4.09 17.52
N ASN A 33 6.00 3.55 18.42
CA ASN A 33 6.34 3.43 19.85
C ASN A 33 7.17 2.18 20.11
N TYR A 34 6.99 1.13 19.31
CA TYR A 34 7.68 -0.16 19.45
C TYR A 34 8.32 -0.59 18.12
N GLY A 35 9.65 -0.62 18.10
CA GLY A 35 10.41 -0.96 16.91
C GLY A 35 10.73 0.23 16.00
N ASN A 36 11.40 -0.07 14.89
CA ASN A 36 11.91 0.89 13.93
C ASN A 36 11.73 0.36 12.49
N ILE A 37 11.27 1.23 11.59
CA ILE A 37 10.92 0.86 10.22
C ILE A 37 11.76 1.70 9.26
N LYS A 38 12.59 1.05 8.44
CA LYS A 38 13.46 1.76 7.49
C LYS A 38 12.70 2.34 6.30
N ASN A 39 11.77 1.57 5.72
CA ASN A 39 11.02 1.99 4.54
C ASN A 39 9.53 1.68 4.71
N VAL A 40 8.68 2.70 4.58
CA VAL A 40 7.23 2.54 4.55
C VAL A 40 6.74 2.75 3.13
N ILE A 41 6.11 1.72 2.56
CA ILE A 41 5.58 1.72 1.19
C ILE A 41 4.06 1.59 1.25
N GLY A 42 3.34 2.53 0.66
CA GLY A 42 1.89 2.43 0.52
C GLY A 42 1.51 1.73 -0.78
N VAL A 43 0.64 0.73 -0.72
CA VAL A 43 0.07 0.08 -1.90
C VAL A 43 -1.38 0.54 -2.04
N ILE A 44 -1.72 1.14 -3.18
CA ILE A 44 -2.99 1.86 -3.34
C ILE A 44 -3.61 1.64 -4.72
N SER A 45 -4.93 1.65 -4.81
CA SER A 45 -5.67 1.55 -6.07
C SER A 45 -6.69 2.67 -6.23
N GLY A 46 -7.08 2.95 -7.48
CA GLY A 46 -8.15 3.90 -7.77
C GLY A 46 -9.55 3.40 -7.38
N LYS A 47 -9.76 2.08 -7.33
CA LYS A 47 -11.05 1.43 -7.06
C LYS A 47 -10.86 0.13 -6.26
N GLY A 48 -11.93 -0.31 -5.60
CA GLY A 48 -12.02 -1.66 -5.03
C GLY A 48 -12.09 -2.73 -6.12
N GLY A 49 -11.66 -3.95 -5.80
CA GLY A 49 -11.73 -5.11 -6.71
C GLY A 49 -10.61 -5.22 -7.75
N VAL A 50 -9.64 -4.31 -7.79
CA VAL A 50 -8.49 -4.40 -8.71
C VAL A 50 -7.38 -5.36 -8.25
N GLY A 51 -7.54 -5.97 -7.07
CA GLY A 51 -6.53 -6.87 -6.46
C GLY A 51 -5.36 -6.15 -5.78
N LYS A 52 -5.57 -4.92 -5.29
CA LYS A 52 -4.60 -4.15 -4.49
C LYS A 52 -3.97 -5.00 -3.38
N SER A 53 -4.83 -5.61 -2.56
CA SER A 53 -4.47 -6.46 -1.44
C SER A 53 -3.66 -7.69 -1.86
N THR A 54 -4.06 -8.34 -2.95
CA THR A 54 -3.30 -9.45 -3.56
C THR A 54 -1.89 -9.00 -3.95
N VAL A 55 -1.75 -7.83 -4.59
CA VAL A 55 -0.43 -7.29 -4.94
C VAL A 55 0.39 -6.93 -3.70
N THR A 56 -0.24 -6.38 -2.65
CA THR A 56 0.42 -6.13 -1.35
C THR A 56 0.98 -7.42 -0.76
N GLY A 57 0.19 -8.49 -0.71
CA GLY A 57 0.62 -9.80 -0.23
C GLY A 57 1.74 -10.41 -1.07
N ILE A 58 1.65 -10.29 -2.40
CA ILE A 58 2.71 -10.76 -3.30
C ILE A 58 4.02 -10.01 -3.03
N LEU A 59 3.98 -8.68 -2.96
CA LEU A 59 5.14 -7.85 -2.65
C LEU A 59 5.77 -8.23 -1.31
N ALA A 60 4.94 -8.41 -0.26
CA ALA A 60 5.42 -8.79 1.06
C ALA A 60 6.15 -10.14 1.02
N THR A 61 5.53 -11.12 0.35
CA THR A 61 6.07 -12.47 0.19
C THR A 61 7.40 -12.46 -0.56
N GLN A 62 7.51 -11.71 -1.66
CA GLN A 62 8.76 -11.63 -2.42
C GLN A 62 9.88 -10.92 -1.64
N LEU A 63 9.56 -9.87 -0.88
CA LEU A 63 10.53 -9.19 -0.01
C LEU A 63 11.03 -10.12 1.10
N ALA A 64 10.13 -10.85 1.76
CA ALA A 64 10.48 -11.81 2.81
C ALA A 64 11.33 -12.96 2.26
N LYS A 65 10.97 -13.49 1.08
CA LYS A 65 11.75 -14.52 0.37
C LYS A 65 13.18 -14.04 0.03
N LYS A 66 13.37 -12.75 -0.26
CA LYS A 66 14.68 -12.13 -0.46
C LYS A 66 15.49 -11.95 0.84
N GLY A 67 14.91 -12.26 2.00
CA GLY A 67 15.56 -12.18 3.31
C GLY A 67 15.36 -10.86 4.05
N TYR A 68 14.51 -9.96 3.55
CA TYR A 68 14.18 -8.72 4.24
C TYR A 68 13.23 -8.95 5.41
N LYS A 69 13.33 -8.11 6.44
CA LYS A 69 12.35 -8.08 7.54
C LYS A 69 11.13 -7.27 7.11
N VAL A 70 9.99 -7.93 6.96
CA VAL A 70 8.78 -7.34 6.37
C VAL A 70 7.64 -7.28 7.37
N GLY A 71 6.95 -6.14 7.40
CA GLY A 71 5.64 -5.98 8.01
C GLY A 71 4.56 -5.65 6.98
N VAL A 72 3.32 -5.97 7.30
CA VAL A 72 2.12 -5.61 6.55
C VAL A 72 1.10 -5.01 7.52
N LEU A 73 0.68 -3.78 7.24
CA LEU A 73 -0.43 -3.11 7.90
C LEU A 73 -1.62 -3.06 6.94
N ASP A 74 -2.68 -3.78 7.28
CA ASP A 74 -3.95 -3.74 6.56
C ASP A 74 -4.73 -2.48 6.97
N ALA A 75 -4.72 -1.47 6.12
CA ALA A 75 -5.43 -0.21 6.36
C ALA A 75 -6.81 -0.17 5.71
N ASP A 76 -7.23 -1.23 5.01
CA ASP A 76 -8.56 -1.37 4.42
C ASP A 76 -9.55 -1.97 5.42
N ILE A 77 -9.87 -1.21 6.48
CA ILE A 77 -10.74 -1.63 7.59
C ILE A 77 -12.11 -2.15 7.11
N THR A 78 -12.60 -1.68 5.97
CA THR A 78 -13.93 -2.04 5.45
C THR A 78 -13.95 -3.34 4.65
N GLY A 79 -12.80 -3.83 4.22
CA GLY A 79 -12.65 -5.07 3.47
C GLY A 79 -11.30 -5.73 3.77
N PRO A 80 -10.99 -6.00 5.04
CA PRO A 80 -9.69 -6.52 5.43
C PRO A 80 -9.47 -7.87 4.76
N SER A 81 -8.30 -8.02 4.14
CA SER A 81 -8.01 -9.15 3.27
C SER A 81 -6.60 -9.69 3.43
N MET A 82 -5.74 -9.00 4.19
CA MET A 82 -4.38 -9.47 4.45
C MET A 82 -4.36 -10.77 5.24
N PRO A 83 -5.17 -10.96 6.31
CA PRO A 83 -5.20 -12.22 7.04
C PRO A 83 -5.54 -13.42 6.13
N ARG A 84 -6.44 -13.21 5.16
CA ARG A 84 -6.86 -14.25 4.22
C ARG A 84 -5.77 -14.58 3.22
N PHE A 85 -5.08 -13.56 2.71
CA PHE A 85 -3.92 -13.77 1.82
C PHE A 85 -2.88 -14.68 2.46
N PHE A 86 -2.56 -14.45 3.74
CA PHE A 86 -1.53 -15.21 4.45
C PHE A 86 -2.05 -16.46 5.18
N GLY A 87 -3.32 -16.85 5.01
CA GLY A 87 -3.87 -18.04 5.67
C GLY A 87 -3.91 -17.95 7.20
N ILE A 88 -4.00 -16.74 7.77
CA ILE A 88 -3.97 -16.47 9.22
C ILE A 88 -5.30 -15.96 9.79
N ASN A 89 -6.43 -16.17 9.09
CA ASN A 89 -7.76 -15.72 9.51
C ASN A 89 -8.16 -16.20 10.92
N GLU A 90 -7.76 -17.41 11.28
CA GLU A 90 -8.07 -18.02 12.59
C GLU A 90 -7.11 -17.58 13.70
N LYS A 91 -6.06 -16.80 13.37
CA LYS A 91 -5.12 -16.26 14.36
C LYS A 91 -5.65 -14.94 14.92
N ARG A 92 -5.21 -14.60 16.12
CA ARG A 92 -5.48 -13.29 16.74
C ARG A 92 -4.17 -12.65 17.18
N ALA A 93 -4.11 -11.34 17.08
CA ALA A 93 -3.00 -10.54 17.58
C ALA A 93 -3.19 -10.33 19.08
N ASP A 94 -2.14 -10.55 19.87
CA ASP A 94 -2.22 -10.32 21.32
C ASP A 94 -2.23 -8.82 21.60
N ILE A 95 -3.04 -8.41 22.57
CA ILE A 95 -3.11 -7.04 23.06
C ILE A 95 -2.57 -7.03 24.48
N VAL A 96 -1.40 -6.39 24.67
CA VAL A 96 -0.72 -6.32 25.96
C VAL A 96 -0.92 -4.94 26.56
N ALA A 97 -1.51 -4.87 27.77
CA ALA A 97 -1.60 -3.62 28.53
C ALA A 97 -0.21 -3.21 29.05
N MET A 98 0.16 -1.96 28.82
CA MET A 98 1.47 -1.40 29.19
C MET A 98 1.43 -0.56 30.46
N ASP A 99 0.24 -0.24 30.95
CA ASP A 99 0.03 0.40 32.23
C ASP A 99 -1.02 -0.36 33.06
N SER A 100 -1.07 -0.07 34.35
CA SER A 100 -2.03 -0.66 35.28
C SER A 100 -3.48 -0.21 35.01
N GLU A 101 -3.67 0.84 34.21
CA GLU A 101 -4.99 1.41 33.89
C GLU A 101 -5.58 0.86 32.56
N GLY A 102 -4.81 0.08 31.80
CA GLY A 102 -5.15 -0.43 30.48
C GLY A 102 -5.27 0.64 29.39
N LYS A 103 -4.76 1.86 29.60
CA LYS A 103 -4.89 2.98 28.65
C LYS A 103 -3.86 2.92 27.53
N GLN A 104 -2.67 2.43 27.83
CA GLN A 104 -1.65 2.13 26.83
C GLN A 104 -1.67 0.65 26.48
N VAL A 105 -1.81 0.37 25.20
CA VAL A 105 -1.79 -0.99 24.66
C VAL A 105 -0.60 -1.15 23.72
N LYS A 106 -0.12 -2.38 23.61
CA LYS A 106 0.83 -2.81 22.59
C LYS A 106 0.22 -3.98 21.85
N PHE A 107 0.19 -3.89 20.51
CA PHE A 107 -0.25 -4.99 19.66
C PHE A 107 0.94 -5.88 19.32
N VAL A 108 0.81 -7.18 19.54
CA VAL A 108 1.78 -8.17 19.06
C VAL A 108 1.28 -8.65 17.70
N PRO A 109 1.98 -8.33 16.59
CA PRO A 109 1.51 -8.69 15.26
C PRO A 109 1.58 -10.20 15.06
N VAL A 110 0.67 -10.73 14.25
CA VAL A 110 0.67 -12.15 13.87
C VAL A 110 1.79 -12.38 12.87
N LYS A 111 2.57 -13.45 13.05
CA LYS A 111 3.63 -13.85 12.12
C LYS A 111 3.11 -14.89 11.12
N THR A 112 3.42 -14.68 9.84
CA THR A 112 3.17 -15.65 8.75
C THR A 112 4.21 -16.76 8.75
N GLU A 113 4.13 -17.70 7.81
CA GLU A 113 5.10 -18.80 7.71
C GLU A 113 6.50 -18.29 7.34
N LEU A 114 6.59 -17.26 6.48
CA LEU A 114 7.86 -16.59 6.16
C LEU A 114 8.28 -15.55 7.21
N GLY A 115 7.56 -15.44 8.33
CA GLY A 115 7.87 -14.51 9.41
C GLY A 115 7.46 -13.06 9.14
N ILE A 116 6.60 -12.81 8.15
CA ILE A 116 6.03 -11.48 7.89
C ILE A 116 5.15 -11.10 9.06
N LYS A 117 5.30 -9.87 9.58
CA LYS A 117 4.46 -9.37 10.67
C LYS A 117 3.21 -8.71 10.12
N VAL A 118 2.05 -9.24 10.46
CA VAL A 118 0.77 -8.74 9.94
C VAL A 118 -0.07 -8.19 11.07
N ILE A 119 -0.62 -6.99 10.85
CA ILE A 119 -1.65 -6.41 11.69
C ILE A 119 -2.83 -5.98 10.80
N SER A 120 -4.03 -6.36 11.19
CA SER A 120 -5.30 -6.09 10.51
C SER A 120 -6.41 -6.07 11.54
N MET A 121 -7.53 -5.41 11.20
CA MET A 121 -8.70 -5.36 12.09
C MET A 121 -9.25 -6.75 12.41
N ASN A 122 -9.30 -7.67 11.44
CA ASN A 122 -9.78 -9.04 11.68
C ASN A 122 -8.88 -9.83 12.63
N LEU A 123 -7.62 -9.44 12.81
CA LEU A 123 -6.72 -10.07 13.77
C LEU A 123 -6.92 -9.52 15.19
N LEU A 124 -7.51 -8.34 15.33
CA LEU A 124 -7.75 -7.66 16.61
C LEU A 124 -9.17 -7.89 17.15
N MET A 125 -10.12 -8.30 16.30
CA MET A 125 -11.51 -8.53 16.68
C MET A 125 -11.84 -10.02 16.73
N GLU A 126 -12.56 -10.47 17.76
CA GLU A 126 -12.99 -11.86 17.88
C GLU A 126 -14.16 -12.22 16.95
N VAL A 127 -14.98 -11.24 16.56
CA VAL A 127 -16.23 -11.45 15.82
C VAL A 127 -16.23 -10.64 14.52
N GLU A 128 -16.22 -11.33 13.37
CA GLU A 128 -16.25 -10.73 12.03
C GLU A 128 -17.64 -10.17 11.65
N ASP A 129 -18.71 -10.57 12.36
CA ASP A 129 -20.12 -10.34 11.96
C ASP A 129 -20.87 -9.24 12.72
N ASP A 130 -20.27 -8.60 13.72
CA ASP A 130 -20.94 -7.47 14.38
C ASP A 130 -20.85 -6.22 13.48
N PRO A 131 -21.99 -5.60 13.09
CA PRO A 131 -21.98 -4.42 12.24
C PRO A 131 -21.49 -3.19 13.04
N VAL A 132 -20.18 -3.10 13.21
CA VAL A 132 -19.53 -1.92 13.79
C VAL A 132 -19.64 -0.78 12.79
N ILE A 133 -20.39 0.26 13.15
CA ILE A 133 -20.49 1.47 12.33
C ILE A 133 -19.16 2.23 12.44
N TRP A 134 -18.28 1.99 11.48
CA TRP A 134 -17.01 2.67 11.34
C TRP A 134 -17.21 4.13 10.90
N ARG A 135 -17.10 5.06 11.85
CA ARG A 135 -17.01 6.51 11.54
C ARG A 135 -15.56 6.86 11.20
N GLY A 136 -15.36 7.74 10.21
CA GLY A 136 -14.02 8.11 9.70
C GLY A 136 -12.98 8.49 10.77
N PRO A 137 -13.32 9.31 11.78
CA PRO A 137 -12.38 9.63 12.87
C PRO A 137 -11.96 8.41 13.71
N MET A 138 -12.88 7.46 13.93
CA MET A 138 -12.57 6.23 14.66
C MET A 138 -11.63 5.34 13.86
N VAL A 139 -11.92 5.15 12.56
CA VAL A 139 -11.04 4.40 11.63
C VAL A 139 -9.64 4.99 11.65
N THR A 140 -9.53 6.31 11.50
CA THR A 140 -8.23 6.99 11.52
C THR A 140 -7.50 6.80 12.85
N GLY A 141 -8.21 6.90 13.97
CA GLY A 141 -7.63 6.67 15.30
C GLY A 141 -7.07 5.26 15.46
N VAL A 142 -7.83 4.26 15.03
CA VAL A 142 -7.42 2.86 15.08
C VAL A 142 -6.24 2.59 14.15
N LEU A 143 -6.24 3.11 12.92
CA LEU A 143 -5.08 2.98 12.01
C LEU A 143 -3.81 3.60 12.60
N ASN A 144 -3.94 4.79 13.22
CA ASN A 144 -2.81 5.43 13.90
C ASN A 144 -2.28 4.57 15.05
N GLN A 145 -3.16 3.93 15.83
CA GLN A 145 -2.77 3.01 16.90
C GLN A 145 -2.12 1.73 16.34
N MET A 146 -2.71 1.10 15.32
CA MET A 146 -2.13 -0.08 14.66
C MET A 146 -0.74 0.24 14.08
N PHE A 147 -0.51 1.45 13.57
CA PHE A 147 0.82 1.86 13.13
C PHE A 147 1.78 2.08 14.31
N LYS A 148 1.36 2.86 15.32
CA LYS A 148 2.23 3.29 16.44
C LYS A 148 2.53 2.19 17.44
N ASP A 149 1.49 1.50 17.86
CA ASP A 149 1.45 0.66 19.06
C ASP A 149 1.68 -0.81 18.75
N THR A 150 1.85 -1.17 17.48
CA THR A 150 2.27 -2.52 17.08
C THR A 150 3.76 -2.72 17.30
N ASP A 151 4.13 -3.89 17.80
CA ASP A 151 5.52 -4.32 17.96
C ASP A 151 6.16 -4.71 16.62
N TRP A 152 6.63 -3.71 15.88
CA TRP A 152 7.27 -3.95 14.60
C TRP A 152 8.68 -4.55 14.74
N GLU A 153 9.29 -4.49 15.94
CA GLU A 153 10.74 -4.69 16.13
C GLU A 153 11.54 -3.94 15.02
N GLU A 154 12.61 -4.49 14.48
CA GLU A 154 13.31 -3.91 13.34
C GLU A 154 12.72 -4.42 12.01
N LEU A 155 12.22 -3.51 11.17
CA LEU A 155 11.76 -3.81 9.80
C LEU A 155 12.57 -3.09 8.74
N ASP A 156 12.90 -3.80 7.66
CA ASP A 156 13.42 -3.20 6.43
C ASP A 156 12.30 -2.54 5.62
N TYR A 157 11.14 -3.20 5.58
CA TYR A 157 9.96 -2.73 4.84
C TYR A 157 8.67 -2.92 5.65
N LEU A 158 7.85 -1.88 5.73
CA LEU A 158 6.43 -1.98 6.09
C LEU A 158 5.61 -1.66 4.85
N LEU A 159 4.82 -2.63 4.39
CA LEU A 159 3.81 -2.40 3.36
C LEU A 159 2.48 -2.01 4.01
N ILE A 160 1.84 -0.97 3.52
CA ILE A 160 0.51 -0.56 3.96
C ILE A 160 -0.47 -0.88 2.84
N ASP A 161 -1.41 -1.79 3.10
CA ASP A 161 -2.52 -2.04 2.19
C ASP A 161 -3.55 -0.91 2.32
N MET A 162 -3.40 0.14 1.51
CA MET A 162 -4.16 1.38 1.71
C MET A 162 -5.65 1.18 1.38
N PRO A 163 -6.57 1.96 1.98
CA PRO A 163 -7.96 1.98 1.53
C PRO A 163 -8.05 2.40 0.06
N PRO A 164 -9.01 1.85 -0.72
CA PRO A 164 -9.14 2.16 -2.14
C PRO A 164 -9.61 3.60 -2.38
N GLY A 165 -9.24 4.13 -3.54
CA GLY A 165 -9.74 5.41 -4.05
C GLY A 165 -9.09 6.64 -3.45
N THR A 166 -9.84 7.74 -3.40
CA THR A 166 -9.39 9.05 -2.93
C THR A 166 -10.24 9.51 -1.74
N SER A 167 -10.50 8.60 -0.80
CA SER A 167 -11.30 8.89 0.39
C SER A 167 -10.52 9.76 1.39
N ASP A 168 -11.23 10.37 2.35
CA ASP A 168 -10.59 11.13 3.43
C ASP A 168 -9.65 10.26 4.29
N ILE A 169 -9.95 8.97 4.44
CA ILE A 169 -9.08 8.02 5.16
C ILE A 169 -7.76 7.86 4.39
N THR A 170 -7.85 7.65 3.08
CA THR A 170 -6.68 7.52 2.19
C THR A 170 -5.78 8.76 2.27
N LEU A 171 -6.39 9.95 2.21
CA LEU A 171 -5.68 11.23 2.38
C LEU A 171 -5.01 11.31 3.75
N THR A 172 -5.73 10.96 4.82
CA THR A 172 -5.21 11.04 6.17
C THR A 172 -4.03 10.11 6.39
N VAL A 173 -4.09 8.87 5.87
CA VAL A 173 -2.97 7.92 5.91
C VAL A 173 -1.75 8.49 5.17
N MET A 174 -1.93 9.07 3.98
CA MET A 174 -0.82 9.68 3.23
C MET A 174 -0.20 10.91 3.93
N GLN A 175 -1.00 11.70 4.65
CA GLN A 175 -0.50 12.87 5.40
C GLN A 175 0.21 12.47 6.69
N THR A 176 -0.34 11.47 7.38
CA THR A 176 0.07 11.15 8.74
C THR A 176 1.24 10.18 8.74
N PHE A 177 1.22 9.17 7.89
CA PHE A 177 2.20 8.09 7.94
C PHE A 177 3.49 8.47 7.22
N PRO A 178 4.66 7.97 7.66
CA PRO A 178 5.96 8.20 7.03
C PRO A 178 6.16 7.45 5.70
N ILE A 179 5.16 7.45 4.83
CA ILE A 179 5.22 6.84 3.50
C ILE A 179 6.36 7.48 2.71
N LYS A 180 7.31 6.64 2.30
CA LYS A 180 8.44 7.00 1.43
C LYS A 180 8.00 7.05 -0.02
N GLU A 181 7.22 6.06 -0.43
CA GLU A 181 6.72 5.94 -1.79
C GLU A 181 5.44 5.12 -1.90
N LEU A 182 4.74 5.28 -3.02
CA LEU A 182 3.53 4.55 -3.36
C LEU A 182 3.76 3.60 -4.53
N VAL A 183 3.18 2.41 -4.41
CA VAL A 183 2.96 1.48 -5.53
C VAL A 183 1.48 1.52 -5.88
N ILE A 184 1.20 1.84 -7.14
CA ILE A 184 -0.17 1.92 -7.65
C ILE A 184 -0.59 0.57 -8.22
N VAL A 185 -1.80 0.11 -7.91
CA VAL A 185 -2.40 -1.07 -8.52
C VAL A 185 -3.58 -0.65 -9.39
N SER A 186 -3.55 -1.07 -10.65
CA SER A 186 -4.58 -0.77 -11.65
C SER A 186 -4.99 -2.03 -12.41
N THR A 187 -6.05 -1.93 -13.21
CA THR A 187 -6.42 -2.92 -14.24
C THR A 187 -6.46 -2.22 -15.61
N PRO A 188 -6.39 -2.97 -16.73
CA PRO A 188 -6.36 -2.40 -18.09
C PRO A 188 -7.62 -1.64 -18.53
N GLN A 189 -8.56 -1.32 -17.65
CA GLN A 189 -9.80 -0.65 -18.01
C GLN A 189 -9.61 0.88 -18.07
N ASP A 190 -10.02 1.51 -19.17
CA ASP A 190 -9.89 2.97 -19.36
C ASP A 190 -10.52 3.78 -18.21
N MET A 191 -11.69 3.35 -17.72
CA MET A 191 -12.36 4.00 -16.58
C MET A 191 -11.54 3.93 -15.29
N VAL A 192 -10.79 2.84 -15.07
CA VAL A 192 -9.91 2.71 -13.90
C VAL A 192 -8.70 3.62 -14.06
N SER A 193 -8.11 3.66 -15.25
CA SER A 193 -6.97 4.53 -15.59
C SER A 193 -7.24 6.01 -15.31
N MET A 194 -8.44 6.51 -15.64
CA MET A 194 -8.82 7.90 -15.33
C MET A 194 -8.82 8.21 -13.82
N ILE A 195 -9.22 7.25 -12.99
CA ILE A 195 -9.28 7.43 -11.53
C ILE A 195 -7.88 7.34 -10.94
N VAL A 196 -7.09 6.38 -11.42
CA VAL A 196 -5.69 6.26 -11.04
C VAL A 196 -4.92 7.54 -11.35
N LYS A 197 -5.17 8.18 -12.50
CA LYS A 197 -4.55 9.48 -12.85
C LYS A 197 -4.85 10.60 -11.85
N LYS A 198 -6.09 10.64 -11.32
CA LYS A 198 -6.45 11.58 -10.24
C LYS A 198 -5.69 11.28 -8.95
N LEU A 199 -5.52 10.00 -8.63
CA LEU A 199 -4.80 9.54 -7.46
C LEU A 199 -3.30 9.87 -7.55
N VAL A 200 -2.67 9.71 -8.72
CA VAL A 200 -1.28 10.14 -8.97
C VAL A 200 -1.14 11.66 -8.76
N THR A 201 -2.08 12.43 -9.28
CA THR A 201 -2.10 13.90 -9.10
C THR A 201 -2.22 14.27 -7.62
N MET A 202 -3.04 13.53 -6.87
CA MET A 202 -3.21 13.71 -5.42
C MET A 202 -1.93 13.39 -4.66
N ALA A 203 -1.26 12.26 -4.96
CA ALA A 203 0.02 11.90 -4.35
C ALA A 203 1.08 12.99 -4.56
N HIS A 204 1.19 13.52 -5.79
CA HIS A 204 2.11 14.62 -6.10
C HIS A 204 1.81 15.89 -5.30
N LYS A 205 0.53 16.26 -5.15
CA LYS A 205 0.13 17.42 -4.33
C LYS A 205 0.48 17.25 -2.84
N MET A 206 0.64 16.02 -2.39
CA MET A 206 1.00 15.66 -1.02
C MET A 206 2.50 15.42 -0.86
N ASN A 207 3.30 15.69 -1.89
CA ASN A 207 4.74 15.43 -1.95
C ASN A 207 5.09 13.97 -1.62
N VAL A 208 4.24 13.02 -2.03
CA VAL A 208 4.50 11.58 -1.92
C VAL A 208 4.96 11.07 -3.28
N CYS A 209 6.13 10.44 -3.31
CA CYS A 209 6.68 9.84 -4.53
C CYS A 209 5.85 8.63 -4.94
N VAL A 210 5.55 8.52 -6.24
CA VAL A 210 4.93 7.32 -6.81
C VAL A 210 6.02 6.55 -7.54
N ARG A 211 6.31 5.32 -7.07
CA ARG A 211 7.35 4.48 -7.68
C ARG A 211 6.95 3.99 -9.07
N GLY A 212 5.69 3.60 -9.22
CA GLY A 212 5.17 3.09 -10.48
C GLY A 212 3.83 2.40 -10.31
N VAL A 213 3.40 1.73 -11.38
CA VAL A 213 2.12 1.02 -11.46
C VAL A 213 2.33 -0.46 -11.73
N VAL A 214 1.62 -1.31 -10.98
CA VAL A 214 1.41 -2.72 -11.28
C VAL A 214 0.06 -2.83 -11.98
N GLU A 215 0.05 -3.36 -13.20
CA GLU A 215 -1.18 -3.63 -13.92
C GLU A 215 -1.62 -5.07 -13.65
N ASN A 216 -2.63 -5.21 -12.79
CA ASN A 216 -3.18 -6.50 -12.41
C ASN A 216 -4.27 -6.95 -13.40
N MET A 217 -4.49 -8.27 -13.47
CA MET A 217 -5.47 -8.88 -14.38
C MET A 217 -5.26 -8.43 -15.84
N ALA A 218 -4.00 -8.27 -16.24
CA ALA A 218 -3.61 -7.64 -17.51
C ALA A 218 -3.96 -8.53 -18.72
N TYR A 219 -3.77 -9.83 -18.56
CA TYR A 219 -3.97 -10.83 -19.59
C TYR A 219 -4.34 -12.19 -19.00
N ILE A 220 -4.82 -13.07 -19.86
CA ILE A 220 -4.86 -14.52 -19.64
C ILE A 220 -3.78 -15.12 -20.55
N GLU A 221 -2.95 -16.00 -20.01
CA GLU A 221 -2.04 -16.78 -20.84
C GLU A 221 -2.80 -17.99 -21.38
N CYS A 222 -2.90 -18.08 -22.70
CA CYS A 222 -3.45 -19.28 -23.36
C CYS A 222 -2.44 -20.43 -23.24
N GLU A 223 -2.90 -21.68 -23.32
CA GLU A 223 -2.04 -22.87 -23.39
C GLU A 223 -0.98 -22.81 -24.50
N CYS A 224 -1.19 -22.00 -25.53
CA CYS A 224 -0.21 -21.74 -26.59
C CYS A 224 0.88 -20.71 -26.21
N GLY A 225 0.92 -20.23 -24.97
CA GLY A 225 1.85 -19.21 -24.45
C GLY A 225 1.50 -17.77 -24.87
N LYS A 226 0.39 -17.57 -25.59
CA LYS A 226 -0.02 -16.23 -26.04
C LYS A 226 -0.79 -15.49 -24.94
N LYS A 227 -0.35 -14.26 -24.65
CA LYS A 227 -1.08 -13.33 -23.78
C LYS A 227 -2.32 -12.78 -24.48
N MET A 228 -3.50 -13.13 -23.97
CA MET A 228 -4.79 -12.61 -24.39
C MET A 228 -5.25 -11.52 -23.44
N ARG A 229 -5.33 -10.27 -23.93
CA ARG A 229 -5.81 -9.14 -23.12
C ARG A 229 -7.33 -9.13 -23.10
N VAL A 230 -7.90 -9.15 -21.90
CA VAL A 230 -9.35 -9.32 -21.71
C VAL A 230 -10.08 -7.98 -21.67
N PHE A 231 -9.47 -6.96 -21.05
CA PHE A 231 -10.16 -5.70 -20.77
C PHE A 231 -9.76 -4.53 -21.68
N SER A 232 -8.68 -4.66 -22.44
CA SER A 232 -8.22 -3.60 -23.35
C SER A 232 -7.36 -4.16 -24.48
N LYS A 233 -7.32 -3.43 -25.60
CA LYS A 233 -6.39 -3.70 -26.71
C LYS A 233 -5.01 -3.06 -26.50
N LYS A 234 -4.93 -2.06 -25.61
CA LYS A 234 -3.69 -1.38 -25.27
C LYS A 234 -2.82 -2.29 -24.40
N SER A 235 -1.51 -2.16 -24.57
CA SER A 235 -0.51 -2.76 -23.70
C SER A 235 -0.47 -2.09 -22.33
N SER A 236 0.10 -2.77 -21.34
CA SER A 236 0.26 -2.20 -19.99
C SER A 236 1.28 -1.06 -19.98
N GLU A 237 2.22 -1.07 -20.92
CA GLU A 237 3.15 0.03 -21.18
C GLU A 237 2.41 1.29 -21.66
N GLU A 238 1.48 1.16 -22.61
CA GLU A 238 0.65 2.29 -23.07
C GLU A 238 -0.23 2.86 -21.94
N HIS A 239 -0.74 2.00 -21.05
CA HIS A 239 -1.47 2.46 -19.87
C HIS A 239 -0.58 3.18 -18.86
N ALA A 240 0.61 2.64 -18.57
CA ALA A 240 1.57 3.27 -17.68
C ALA A 240 2.03 4.64 -18.21
N GLU A 241 2.26 4.75 -19.53
CA GLU A 241 2.57 6.01 -20.21
C GLU A 241 1.43 7.02 -20.07
N TYR A 242 0.17 6.60 -20.26
CA TYR A 242 -0.99 7.47 -20.06
C TYR A 242 -1.08 8.02 -18.62
N LEU A 243 -0.66 7.22 -17.63
CA LEU A 243 -0.59 7.60 -16.22
C LEU A 243 0.63 8.47 -15.90
N GLY A 244 1.65 8.49 -16.78
CA GLY A 244 2.92 9.16 -16.54
C GLY A 244 3.76 8.46 -15.46
N LEU A 245 3.62 7.15 -15.33
CA LEU A 245 4.30 6.33 -14.32
C LEU A 245 5.13 5.21 -14.96
N PRO A 246 6.23 4.78 -14.32
CA PRO A 246 6.90 3.54 -14.70
C PRO A 246 5.98 2.33 -14.54
N LEU A 247 5.96 1.44 -15.53
CA LEU A 247 5.37 0.12 -15.37
C LEU A 247 6.31 -0.73 -14.52
N ILE A 248 5.82 -1.19 -13.38
CA ILE A 248 6.53 -2.12 -12.51
C ILE A 248 6.40 -3.54 -13.07
N GLY A 249 5.20 -3.90 -13.51
CA GLY A 249 4.94 -5.17 -14.16
C GLY A 249 3.46 -5.40 -14.41
N GLU A 250 3.19 -6.39 -15.26
CA GLU A 250 1.85 -6.86 -15.61
C GLU A 250 1.59 -8.26 -15.03
N LEU A 251 0.53 -8.41 -14.24
CA LEU A 251 0.13 -9.68 -13.64
C LEU A 251 -1.00 -10.33 -14.45
N PRO A 252 -0.93 -11.65 -14.74
CA PRO A 252 -2.02 -12.35 -15.38
C PRO A 252 -3.21 -12.55 -14.43
N ILE A 253 -4.36 -12.88 -15.01
CA ILE A 253 -5.43 -13.56 -14.29
C ILE A 253 -4.95 -15.01 -14.06
N ASN A 254 -4.71 -15.35 -12.80
CA ASN A 254 -4.17 -16.65 -12.40
C ASN A 254 -5.18 -17.40 -11.52
N LEU A 255 -5.71 -18.52 -12.03
CA LEU A 255 -6.66 -19.36 -11.31
C LEU A 255 -6.00 -20.08 -10.12
N ASP A 256 -4.79 -20.60 -10.30
CA ASP A 256 -4.07 -21.30 -9.24
C ASP A 256 -3.77 -20.39 -8.05
N LEU A 257 -3.43 -19.11 -8.30
CA LEU A 257 -3.30 -18.13 -7.22
C LEU A 257 -4.64 -17.90 -6.50
N THR A 258 -5.74 -17.90 -7.25
CA THR A 258 -7.09 -17.74 -6.68
C THR A 258 -7.43 -18.94 -5.79
N GLU A 259 -7.18 -20.16 -6.25
CA GLU A 259 -7.35 -21.37 -5.43
C GLU A 259 -6.42 -21.38 -4.22
N ALA A 260 -5.17 -20.92 -4.36
CA ALA A 260 -4.24 -20.79 -3.25
C ALA A 260 -4.75 -19.79 -2.20
N LEU A 261 -5.36 -18.68 -2.61
CA LEU A 261 -6.00 -17.72 -1.70
C LEU A 261 -7.17 -18.34 -0.93
N GLU A 262 -8.03 -19.09 -1.61
CA GLU A 262 -9.17 -19.78 -0.98
C GLU A 262 -8.71 -20.83 0.04
N ASN A 263 -7.59 -21.50 -0.24
CA ASN A 263 -7.02 -22.51 0.64
C ASN A 263 -6.05 -21.96 1.70
N GLY A 264 -5.84 -20.64 1.77
CA GLY A 264 -4.91 -20.01 2.71
C GLY A 264 -3.42 -20.31 2.45
N LYS A 265 -3.06 -20.62 1.20
CA LYS A 265 -1.71 -21.01 0.76
C LYS A 265 -1.09 -20.03 -0.25
N ALA A 266 -1.61 -18.82 -0.35
CA ALA A 266 -1.11 -17.87 -1.35
C ALA A 266 0.33 -17.43 -1.07
N GLU A 267 0.76 -17.33 0.20
CA GLU A 267 2.15 -17.06 0.56
C GLU A 267 3.10 -18.14 0.00
N GLU A 268 2.82 -19.42 0.24
CA GLU A 268 3.57 -20.57 -0.29
C GLU A 268 3.61 -20.54 -1.83
N TYR A 269 2.43 -20.45 -2.46
CA TYR A 269 2.30 -20.44 -3.93
C TYR A 269 3.10 -19.30 -4.58
N VAL A 270 3.02 -18.09 -4.02
CA VAL A 270 3.73 -16.92 -4.53
C VAL A 270 5.24 -17.05 -4.30
N ALA A 271 5.66 -17.60 -3.15
CA ALA A 271 7.06 -17.81 -2.85
C ALA A 271 7.71 -18.80 -3.83
N GLU A 272 7.00 -19.85 -4.27
CA GLU A 272 7.55 -20.87 -5.16
C GLU A 272 7.44 -20.52 -6.65
N ASN A 273 6.47 -19.69 -7.04
CA ASN A 273 6.22 -19.38 -8.44
C ASN A 273 7.18 -18.31 -9.02
N PRO A 274 8.01 -18.63 -10.03
CA PRO A 274 8.98 -17.71 -10.61
C PRO A 274 8.37 -16.45 -11.24
N LEU A 275 7.12 -16.52 -11.69
CA LEU A 275 6.41 -15.39 -12.29
C LEU A 275 6.46 -14.15 -11.39
N TYR A 276 6.17 -14.33 -10.10
CA TYR A 276 6.15 -13.21 -9.16
C TYR A 276 7.56 -12.74 -8.81
N SER A 277 8.53 -13.64 -8.69
CA SER A 277 9.93 -13.25 -8.47
C SER A 277 10.47 -12.38 -9.63
N LEU A 278 10.17 -12.74 -10.88
CA LEU A 278 10.60 -11.99 -12.07
C LEU A 278 9.96 -10.61 -12.16
N ILE A 279 8.65 -10.52 -11.89
CA ILE A 279 7.91 -9.25 -11.93
C ILE A 279 8.44 -8.26 -10.88
N PHE A 280 8.92 -8.76 -9.75
CA PHE A 280 9.35 -7.95 -8.61
C PHE A 280 10.89 -7.93 -8.42
N GLU A 281 11.64 -8.46 -9.39
CA GLU A 281 13.08 -8.71 -9.25
C GLU A 281 13.87 -7.42 -9.04
N GLY A 282 13.48 -6.34 -9.75
CA GLY A 282 14.09 -5.01 -9.67
C GLY A 282 13.48 -4.06 -8.65
N LEU A 283 12.49 -4.51 -7.85
CA LEU A 283 11.77 -3.56 -7.00
C LEU A 283 12.49 -3.19 -5.71
N TYR A 284 13.25 -4.08 -5.07
CA TYR A 284 14.03 -3.82 -3.85
C TYR A 284 15.04 -4.94 -3.61
#